data_AF-Q8GNS8-F1
#
_entry.id   AF-Q8GNS8-F1
#
_cell.length_a   1.000
_cell.length_b   1.000
_cell.length_c   1.000
_cell.angle_alpha   90.00
_cell.angle_beta   90.00
_cell.angle_gamma   90.00
#
_symmetry.space_group_name_H-M   'P 1'
#
loop_
_entity.id
_entity.type
_entity.pdbx_description
1 polymer ?
#
loop_
_entity_poly.entity_id
_entity_poly.type
_entity_poly.pdbx_seq_one_letter_code
_entity_poly.pdbx_strand_id
1 'polypeptide(L)'
;AKIAELENQVHRLEQDLKDINESDSEDYVKEGFRAPLQSELDTKKAKLLKLEELSGKIEELDAEIAELEVQLKDAEGNNNVEAYFKEGLEKTTAEKKAELEKAEADLKKAVDEPETPVPAPAPAPAPAPTPEAPAPAPAPAPALKPAPALKPVPAPKPAPAPAPAPAPKPAPAPAPKPAPAPAPAPKPAPAPAPAPKPEKPAEKPAPALKPETPKTGWKQENGM
;
A
#
# COMPACT_ATOMS: atom_id res chain seq x y z
N ALA A 1 -12.60 9.69 -3.07
CA ALA A 1 -12.89 10.93 -2.32
C ALA A 1 -12.45 10.81 -0.85
N LYS A 2 -13.05 9.91 -0.05
CA LYS A 2 -12.73 9.78 1.38
C LYS A 2 -11.30 9.32 1.69
N ILE A 3 -10.71 8.42 0.88
CA ILE A 3 -9.29 8.01 1.02
C ILE A 3 -8.34 9.19 0.80
N ALA A 4 -8.50 9.90 -0.32
CA ALA A 4 -7.72 11.11 -0.62
C ALA A 4 -7.88 12.21 0.44
N GLU A 5 -9.06 12.33 1.05
CA GLU A 5 -9.26 13.25 2.16
C GLU A 5 -8.48 12.83 3.42
N LEU A 6 -8.46 11.53 3.72
CA LEU A 6 -7.67 10.97 4.83
C LEU A 6 -6.16 11.17 4.59
N GLU A 7 -5.66 10.94 3.38
CA GLU A 7 -4.27 11.22 2.98
C GLU A 7 -3.91 12.70 3.22
N ASN A 8 -4.78 13.62 2.80
CA ASN A 8 -4.59 15.04 3.04
C ASN A 8 -4.59 15.40 4.54
N GLN A 9 -5.42 14.73 5.36
CA GLN A 9 -5.43 14.92 6.81
C GLN A 9 -4.14 14.41 7.45
N VAL A 10 -3.65 13.24 7.05
CA VAL A 10 -2.35 12.70 7.48
C VAL A 10 -1.23 13.67 7.14
N HIS A 11 -1.19 14.17 5.90
CA HIS A 11 -0.16 15.11 5.47
C HIS A 11 -0.17 16.42 6.27
N ARG A 12 -1.36 16.97 6.56
CA ARG A 12 -1.49 18.16 7.42
C ARG A 12 -0.97 17.91 8.83
N LEU A 13 -1.34 16.80 9.45
CA LEU A 13 -0.88 16.46 10.80
C LEU A 13 0.64 16.25 10.86
N GLU A 14 1.24 15.64 9.83
CA GLU A 14 2.70 15.54 9.71
C GLU A 14 3.37 16.90 9.65
N GLN A 15 2.78 17.83 8.89
CA GLN A 15 3.27 19.20 8.79
C GLN A 15 3.11 19.96 10.12
N ASP A 16 1.97 19.86 10.78
CA ASP A 16 1.72 20.50 12.08
C ASP A 16 2.71 19.98 13.15
N LEU A 17 2.97 18.67 13.17
CA LEU A 17 3.97 18.08 14.07
C LEU A 17 5.39 18.54 13.78
N LYS A 18 5.73 18.73 12.49
CA LYS A 18 7.01 19.28 12.08
C LYS A 18 7.16 20.73 12.53
N ASP A 19 6.13 21.55 12.31
CA ASP A 19 6.12 22.96 12.70
C ASP A 19 6.23 23.14 14.22
N ILE A 20 5.57 22.27 15.02
CA ILE A 20 5.71 22.24 16.49
C ILE A 20 7.16 21.89 16.89
N ASN A 21 7.79 20.94 16.20
CA ASN A 21 9.16 20.54 16.50
C ASN A 21 10.19 21.63 16.12
N GLU A 22 9.90 22.43 15.10
CA GLU A 22 10.72 23.56 14.64
C GLU A 22 10.43 24.89 15.36
N SER A 23 9.34 24.96 16.14
CA SER A 23 8.95 26.15 16.90
C SER A 23 9.96 26.51 18.00
N ASP A 24 10.13 27.79 18.33
CA ASP A 24 10.93 28.26 19.48
C ASP A 24 10.19 28.15 20.83
N SER A 25 9.03 27.50 20.87
CA SER A 25 8.26 27.29 22.09
C SER A 25 8.99 26.42 23.13
N GLU A 26 8.68 26.60 24.42
CA GLU A 26 9.24 25.81 25.51
C GLU A 26 8.89 24.31 25.32
N ASP A 27 9.85 23.42 25.60
CA ASP A 27 9.70 21.96 25.38
C ASP A 27 8.45 21.37 26.04
N TYR A 28 8.05 21.90 27.20
CA TYR A 28 6.84 21.44 27.90
C TYR A 28 5.54 21.84 27.19
N VAL A 29 5.54 23.01 26.53
CA VAL A 29 4.40 23.48 25.72
C VAL A 29 4.32 22.67 24.43
N LYS A 30 5.47 22.40 23.80
CA LYS A 30 5.55 21.54 22.60
C LYS A 30 5.01 20.14 22.88
N GLU A 31 5.46 19.49 23.95
CA GLU A 31 5.05 18.12 24.27
C GLU A 31 3.52 18.01 24.51
N GLY A 32 2.92 19.03 25.13
CA GLY A 32 1.48 19.10 25.40
C GLY A 32 0.60 19.16 24.14
N PHE A 33 1.10 19.74 23.05
CA PHE A 33 0.39 19.76 21.75
C PHE A 33 0.81 18.62 20.82
N ARG A 34 2.06 18.16 20.91
CA ARG A 34 2.62 17.11 20.06
C ARG A 34 1.99 15.75 20.33
N ALA A 35 1.84 15.36 21.59
CA ALA A 35 1.31 14.05 21.96
C ALA A 35 -0.11 13.77 21.42
N PRO A 36 -1.10 14.68 21.54
CA PRO A 36 -2.43 14.44 20.98
C PRO A 36 -2.43 14.39 19.44
N LEU A 37 -1.66 15.27 18.77
CA LEU A 37 -1.56 15.27 17.30
C LEU A 37 -0.87 14.00 16.77
N GLN A 38 0.14 13.49 17.49
CA GLN A 38 0.79 12.23 17.13
C GLN A 38 -0.17 11.05 17.27
N SER A 39 -0.97 11.01 18.34
CA SER A 39 -2.00 9.98 18.52
C SER A 39 -3.05 10.01 17.41
N GLU A 40 -3.46 11.21 16.98
CA GLU A 40 -4.39 11.37 15.86
C GLU A 40 -3.75 10.93 14.54
N LEU A 41 -2.50 11.31 14.29
CA LEU A 41 -1.74 10.89 13.11
C LEU A 41 -1.62 9.37 13.03
N ASP A 42 -1.27 8.71 14.13
CA ASP A 42 -1.12 7.25 14.18
C ASP A 42 -2.46 6.54 13.89
N THR A 43 -3.56 7.07 14.44
CA THR A 43 -4.92 6.56 14.20
C THR A 43 -5.29 6.67 12.72
N LYS A 44 -5.04 7.84 12.11
CA LYS A 44 -5.34 8.09 10.70
C LYS A 44 -4.45 7.28 9.76
N LYS A 45 -3.16 7.12 10.07
CA LYS A 45 -2.23 6.25 9.33
C LYS A 45 -2.65 4.79 9.38
N ALA A 46 -3.05 4.29 10.55
CA ALA A 46 -3.55 2.93 10.68
C ALA A 46 -4.82 2.70 9.84
N LYS A 47 -5.74 3.66 9.84
CA LYS A 47 -6.93 3.62 8.98
C LYS A 47 -6.56 3.66 7.49
N LEU A 48 -5.64 4.54 7.09
CA LEU A 48 -5.20 4.67 5.70
C LEU A 48 -4.57 3.36 5.20
N LEU A 49 -3.66 2.76 5.97
CA LEU A 49 -3.03 1.48 5.64
C LEU A 49 -4.07 0.36 5.41
N LYS A 50 -5.10 0.29 6.26
CA LYS A 50 -6.19 -0.70 6.11
C LYS A 50 -7.00 -0.46 4.84
N LEU A 51 -7.21 0.80 4.46
CA LEU A 51 -7.93 1.15 3.23
C LEU A 51 -7.10 0.83 1.98
N GLU A 52 -5.79 1.11 2.01
CA GLU A 52 -4.85 0.75 0.94
C GLU A 52 -4.76 -0.77 0.74
N GLU A 53 -4.70 -1.54 1.83
CA GLU A 53 -4.67 -3.01 1.77
C GLU A 53 -5.96 -3.58 1.15
N LEU A 54 -7.13 -3.07 1.57
CA LEU A 54 -8.41 -3.48 0.99
C LEU A 54 -8.54 -3.07 -0.48
N SER A 55 -8.09 -1.86 -0.85
CA SER A 55 -8.07 -1.40 -2.24
C SER A 55 -7.16 -2.28 -3.10
N GLY A 56 -5.96 -2.60 -2.63
CA GLY A 56 -5.04 -3.48 -3.35
C GLY A 56 -5.60 -4.89 -3.53
N LYS A 57 -6.28 -5.43 -2.50
CA LYS A 57 -6.94 -6.74 -2.60
C LYS A 57 -8.08 -6.74 -3.63
N ILE A 58 -8.84 -5.65 -3.74
CA ILE A 58 -9.90 -5.51 -4.76
C ILE A 58 -9.28 -5.52 -6.16
N GLU A 59 -8.20 -4.75 -6.38
CA GLU A 59 -7.50 -4.73 -7.68
C GLU A 59 -6.93 -6.11 -8.06
N GLU A 60 -6.39 -6.86 -7.10
CA GLU A 60 -5.92 -8.23 -7.31
C GLU A 60 -7.06 -9.19 -7.68
N LEU A 61 -8.19 -9.12 -6.97
CA LEU A 61 -9.38 -9.94 -7.26
C LEU A 61 -9.99 -9.60 -8.61
N ASP A 62 -10.07 -8.32 -8.97
CA ASP A 62 -10.55 -7.89 -10.30
C ASP A 62 -9.67 -8.45 -11.42
N ALA A 63 -8.34 -8.45 -11.24
CA ALA A 63 -7.40 -9.02 -12.21
C ALA A 63 -7.55 -10.54 -12.35
N GLU A 64 -7.68 -11.26 -11.22
CA GLU A 64 -7.91 -12.71 -11.22
C GLU A 64 -9.24 -13.08 -11.88
N ILE A 65 -10.31 -12.34 -11.57
CA ILE A 65 -11.64 -12.54 -12.19
C ILE A 65 -11.56 -12.31 -13.70
N ALA A 66 -10.88 -11.25 -14.14
CA ALA A 66 -10.71 -10.98 -15.56
C ALA A 66 -9.96 -12.11 -16.28
N GLU A 67 -8.92 -12.68 -15.65
CA GLU A 67 -8.19 -13.83 -16.21
C GLU A 67 -9.08 -15.08 -16.30
N LEU A 68 -9.85 -15.38 -15.23
CA LEU A 68 -10.77 -16.51 -15.22
C LEU A 68 -11.88 -16.36 -16.27
N GLU A 69 -12.42 -15.16 -16.47
CA GLU A 69 -13.44 -14.88 -17.49
C GLU A 69 -12.89 -15.08 -18.91
N VAL A 70 -11.63 -14.72 -19.17
CA VAL A 70 -10.96 -15.01 -20.45
C VAL A 70 -10.82 -16.52 -20.65
N GLN A 71 -10.35 -17.25 -19.64
CA GLN A 71 -10.21 -18.70 -19.71
C GLN A 71 -11.56 -19.40 -19.95
N LEU A 72 -12.62 -18.92 -19.32
CA LEU A 72 -13.98 -19.43 -19.48
C LEU A 72 -14.47 -19.18 -20.92
N LYS A 73 -14.20 -18.00 -21.48
CA LYS A 73 -14.55 -17.66 -22.87
C LYS A 73 -13.79 -18.49 -23.90
N ASP A 74 -12.52 -18.75 -23.65
CA ASP A 74 -11.70 -19.63 -24.51
C ASP A 74 -12.18 -21.09 -24.43
N ALA A 75 -12.62 -21.54 -23.25
CA ALA A 75 -13.23 -22.86 -23.05
C ALA A 75 -14.58 -22.99 -23.76
N GLU A 76 -15.40 -21.93 -23.82
CA GLU A 76 -16.66 -21.92 -24.55
C GLU A 76 -16.51 -22.07 -26.06
N GLY A 77 -15.44 -21.51 -26.63
CA GLY A 77 -15.15 -21.62 -28.05
C GLY A 77 -14.57 -22.98 -28.47
N ASN A 78 -14.23 -23.85 -27.51
CA ASN A 78 -13.47 -25.06 -27.76
C ASN A 78 -14.24 -26.32 -27.34
N ASN A 79 -14.82 -27.03 -28.31
CA ASN A 79 -15.63 -28.25 -28.11
C ASN A 79 -14.88 -29.44 -27.49
N ASN A 80 -13.55 -29.34 -27.30
CA ASN A 80 -12.72 -30.39 -26.69
C ASN A 80 -12.41 -30.15 -25.20
N VAL A 81 -12.92 -29.06 -24.61
CA VAL A 81 -12.76 -28.81 -23.17
C VAL A 81 -13.85 -29.58 -22.43
N GLU A 82 -13.45 -30.41 -21.46
CA GLU A 82 -14.40 -31.20 -20.67
C GLU A 82 -15.33 -30.29 -19.86
N ALA A 83 -16.62 -30.62 -19.86
CA ALA A 83 -17.65 -29.85 -19.15
C ALA A 83 -17.34 -29.64 -17.66
N TYR A 84 -16.66 -30.60 -17.03
CA TYR A 84 -16.21 -30.51 -15.63
C TYR A 84 -15.17 -29.39 -15.41
N PHE A 85 -14.28 -29.16 -16.38
CA PHE A 85 -13.29 -28.07 -16.30
C PHE A 85 -13.98 -26.71 -16.41
N LYS A 86 -14.97 -26.61 -17.31
CA LYS A 86 -15.79 -25.40 -17.47
C LYS A 86 -16.59 -25.09 -16.19
N GLU A 87 -17.25 -26.10 -15.63
CA GLU A 87 -17.97 -25.98 -14.36
C GLU A 87 -17.05 -25.58 -13.20
N GLY A 88 -15.81 -26.10 -13.17
CA GLY A 88 -14.78 -25.70 -12.21
C GLY A 88 -14.36 -24.23 -12.35
N LEU A 89 -14.19 -23.74 -13.58
CA LEU A 89 -13.90 -22.34 -13.89
C LEU A 89 -15.06 -21.42 -13.49
N GLU A 90 -16.29 -21.79 -13.83
CA GLU A 90 -17.50 -21.06 -13.44
C GLU A 90 -17.62 -20.96 -11.92
N LYS A 91 -17.40 -22.07 -11.20
CA LYS A 91 -17.41 -22.10 -9.73
C LYS A 91 -16.32 -21.21 -9.12
N THR A 92 -15.09 -21.32 -9.62
CA THR A 92 -13.96 -20.51 -9.12
C THR A 92 -14.18 -19.02 -9.37
N THR A 93 -14.72 -18.67 -10.55
CA THR A 93 -15.08 -17.28 -10.89
C THR A 93 -16.16 -16.73 -9.96
N ALA A 94 -17.19 -17.55 -9.66
CA ALA A 94 -18.26 -17.16 -8.75
C ALA A 94 -17.76 -16.98 -7.30
N GLU A 95 -16.88 -17.86 -6.82
CA GLU A 95 -16.23 -17.73 -5.51
C GLU A 95 -15.42 -16.44 -5.40
N LYS A 96 -14.63 -16.11 -6.43
CA LYS A 96 -13.82 -14.89 -6.45
C LYS A 96 -14.67 -13.63 -6.53
N LYS A 97 -15.76 -13.64 -7.30
CA LYS A 97 -16.73 -12.53 -7.31
C LYS A 97 -17.40 -12.30 -5.96
N ALA A 98 -17.72 -13.38 -5.22
CA ALA A 98 -18.24 -13.24 -3.86
C ALA A 98 -17.18 -12.69 -2.89
N GLU A 99 -15.91 -13.04 -3.06
CA GLU A 99 -14.81 -12.47 -2.28
C GLU A 99 -14.59 -10.98 -2.60
N LEU A 100 -14.72 -10.59 -3.87
CA LEU A 100 -14.68 -9.19 -4.31
C LEU A 100 -15.80 -8.38 -3.67
N GLU A 101 -17.05 -8.85 -3.75
CA GLU A 101 -18.21 -8.16 -3.15
C GLU A 101 -18.01 -7.97 -1.64
N LYS A 102 -17.47 -8.98 -0.95
CA LYS A 102 -17.15 -8.88 0.46
C LYS A 102 -16.04 -7.84 0.72
N ALA A 103 -14.98 -7.83 -0.09
CA ALA A 103 -13.88 -6.87 0.04
C ALA A 103 -14.36 -5.43 -0.20
N GLU A 104 -15.24 -5.21 -1.18
CA GLU A 104 -15.87 -3.91 -1.44
C GLU A 104 -16.76 -3.47 -0.27
N ALA A 105 -17.54 -4.40 0.31
CA ALA A 105 -18.36 -4.12 1.48
C ALA A 105 -17.51 -3.77 2.71
N ASP A 106 -16.40 -4.50 2.92
CA ASP A 106 -15.45 -4.23 3.99
C ASP A 106 -14.73 -2.89 3.77
N LEU A 107 -14.37 -2.54 2.54
CA LEU A 107 -13.81 -1.23 2.19
C LEU A 107 -14.82 -0.11 2.49
N LYS A 108 -16.07 -0.25 2.04
CA LYS A 108 -17.14 0.72 2.31
C LYS A 108 -17.33 0.91 3.81
N LYS A 109 -17.38 -0.18 4.57
CA LYS A 109 -17.49 -0.15 6.03
C LYS A 109 -16.28 0.53 6.68
N ALA A 110 -15.07 0.18 6.27
CA ALA A 110 -13.84 0.76 6.82
C ALA A 110 -13.73 2.26 6.53
N VAL A 111 -14.20 2.71 5.37
CA VAL A 111 -14.28 4.13 5.02
C VAL A 111 -15.24 4.87 5.96
N ASP A 112 -16.42 4.30 6.24
CA ASP A 112 -17.46 4.87 7.11
C ASP A 112 -17.22 4.65 8.61
N GLU A 113 -16.24 3.81 8.98
CA GLU A 113 -15.92 3.50 10.37
C GLU A 113 -15.45 4.76 11.11
N PRO A 114 -16.09 5.11 12.25
CA PRO A 114 -15.70 6.29 13.00
C PRO A 114 -14.27 6.12 13.52
N GLU A 115 -13.48 7.18 13.42
CA GLU A 115 -12.16 7.22 14.02
C GLU A 115 -12.35 7.20 15.53
N THR A 116 -12.16 6.05 16.17
CA THR A 116 -12.09 5.99 17.63
C THR A 116 -10.72 6.51 18.02
N PRO A 117 -10.61 7.71 18.61
CA PRO A 117 -9.32 8.19 19.06
C PRO A 117 -8.80 7.22 20.12
N VAL A 118 -7.54 6.81 19.98
CA VAL A 118 -6.78 6.31 21.14
C VAL A 118 -6.85 7.41 22.21
N PRO A 119 -7.22 7.10 23.47
CA PRO A 119 -7.35 8.13 24.50
C PRO A 119 -6.04 8.90 24.60
N ALA A 120 -6.10 10.20 24.33
CA ALA A 120 -4.96 11.09 24.46
C ALA A 120 -4.37 10.95 25.87
N PRO A 121 -3.03 10.91 26.01
CA PRO A 121 -2.43 10.94 27.34
C PRO A 121 -2.94 12.18 28.07
N ALA A 122 -3.36 11.99 29.33
CA ALA A 122 -3.89 13.06 30.15
C ALA A 122 -2.91 14.25 30.15
N PRO A 123 -3.40 15.49 30.02
CA PRO A 123 -2.54 16.66 29.97
C PRO A 123 -1.61 16.65 31.18
N ALA A 124 -0.31 16.87 30.92
CA ALA A 124 0.67 17.00 32.00
C ALA A 124 0.19 18.09 32.97
N PRO A 125 0.25 17.86 34.29
CA PRO A 125 -0.20 18.84 35.26
C PRO A 125 0.56 20.15 35.05
N ALA A 126 -0.18 21.27 35.01
CA ALA A 126 0.40 22.60 34.85
C ALA A 126 1.51 22.82 35.89
N PRO A 127 2.63 23.46 35.51
CA PRO A 127 3.69 23.76 36.46
C PRO A 127 3.10 24.57 37.62
N ALA A 128 3.41 24.15 38.84
CA ALA A 128 2.97 24.85 40.04
C ALA A 128 3.43 26.31 39.97
N PRO A 129 2.58 27.29 40.35
CA PRO A 129 2.97 28.70 40.31
C PRO A 129 4.25 28.90 41.11
N THR A 130 5.25 29.52 40.47
CA THR A 130 6.48 29.94 41.12
C THR A 130 6.10 30.82 42.32
N PRO A 131 6.51 30.48 43.55
CA PRO A 131 6.20 31.30 44.71
C PRO A 131 6.69 32.73 44.48
N GLU A 132 5.80 33.72 44.60
CA GLU A 132 6.20 35.12 44.58
C GLU A 132 7.25 35.35 45.66
N ALA A 133 8.31 36.09 45.29
CA ALA A 133 9.37 36.45 46.23
C ALA A 133 8.74 37.19 47.43
N PRO A 134 9.04 36.78 48.67
CA PRO A 134 8.46 37.43 49.84
C PRO A 134 8.87 38.90 49.86
N ALA A 135 7.89 39.77 50.16
CA ALA A 135 8.10 41.20 50.31
C ALA A 135 9.26 41.49 51.29
N PRO A 136 10.08 42.53 51.04
CA PRO A 136 11.20 42.87 51.91
C PRO A 136 10.70 43.14 53.33
N ALA A 137 11.32 42.47 54.30
CA ALA A 137 10.97 42.58 55.71
C ALA A 137 11.17 44.03 56.21
N PRO A 138 10.28 44.54 57.08
CA PRO A 138 10.47 45.84 57.71
C PRO A 138 11.73 45.86 58.58
N ALA A 139 12.41 47.01 58.61
CA ALA A 139 13.65 47.20 59.35
C ALA A 139 13.47 46.87 60.86
N PRO A 140 14.41 46.14 61.48
CA PRO A 140 14.26 45.67 62.85
C PRO A 140 14.36 46.83 63.86
N ALA A 141 13.43 46.83 64.82
CA ALA A 141 13.48 47.66 66.02
C ALA A 141 14.65 47.24 66.94
N PRO A 142 15.20 48.17 67.76
CA PRO A 142 16.39 47.91 68.58
C PRO A 142 16.16 46.79 69.61
N ALA A 143 17.14 45.89 69.69
CA ALA A 143 17.08 44.62 70.41
C ALA A 143 17.09 44.76 71.93
N LEU A 144 16.24 43.98 72.61
CA LEU A 144 16.36 43.68 74.03
C LEU A 144 17.26 42.45 74.24
N LYS A 145 18.07 42.51 75.31
CA LYS A 145 19.14 41.56 75.65
C LYS A 145 18.63 40.10 75.77
N PRO A 146 19.20 39.13 75.05
CA PRO A 146 18.77 37.73 75.14
C PRO A 146 19.20 37.03 76.45
N ALA A 147 18.30 36.18 76.97
CA ALA A 147 18.58 35.18 78.00
C ALA A 147 19.35 33.97 77.42
N PRO A 148 20.09 33.20 78.24
CA PRO A 148 21.01 32.17 77.74
C PRO A 148 20.29 31.00 77.06
N ALA A 149 20.80 30.60 75.89
CA ALA A 149 20.24 29.57 75.02
C ALA A 149 20.65 28.15 75.44
N LEU A 150 19.71 27.20 75.32
CA LEU A 150 19.96 25.77 75.47
C LEU A 150 20.56 25.18 74.17
N LYS A 151 21.49 24.24 74.34
CA LYS A 151 22.26 23.60 73.25
C LYS A 151 21.33 22.79 72.32
N PRO A 152 21.35 23.03 70.99
CA PRO A 152 20.61 22.20 70.04
C PRO A 152 21.20 20.80 69.92
N VAL A 153 20.33 19.78 69.87
CA VAL A 153 20.70 18.39 69.58
C VAL A 153 20.88 18.24 68.06
N PRO A 154 21.94 17.56 67.57
CA PRO A 154 22.17 17.40 66.13
C PRO A 154 21.08 16.55 65.47
N ALA A 155 20.55 17.01 64.34
CA ALA A 155 19.60 16.26 63.52
C ALA A 155 20.29 15.06 62.83
N PRO A 156 19.59 13.91 62.69
CA PRO A 156 20.14 12.73 62.04
C PRO A 156 20.35 12.96 60.54
N LYS A 157 21.46 12.42 60.01
CA LYS A 157 21.86 12.55 58.62
C LYS A 157 20.89 11.80 57.69
N PRO A 158 20.43 12.41 56.58
CA PRO A 158 19.56 11.73 55.61
C PRO A 158 20.27 10.50 55.00
N ALA A 159 19.49 9.42 54.83
CA ALA A 159 19.97 8.21 54.18
C ALA A 159 20.25 8.46 52.68
N PRO A 160 21.31 7.86 52.11
CA PRO A 160 21.63 8.01 50.69
C PRO A 160 20.54 7.40 49.80
N ALA A 161 20.23 8.10 48.71
CA ALA A 161 19.24 7.68 47.73
C ALA A 161 19.66 6.38 47.01
N PRO A 162 18.70 5.49 46.68
CA PRO A 162 18.99 4.25 45.96
C PRO A 162 19.52 4.54 44.55
N ALA A 163 20.48 3.72 44.11
CA ALA A 163 21.10 3.84 42.81
C ALA A 163 20.10 3.52 41.67
N PRO A 164 20.17 4.25 40.53
CA PRO A 164 19.29 4.02 39.40
C PRO A 164 19.50 2.63 38.80
N ALA A 165 18.40 2.01 38.36
CA ALA A 165 18.41 0.70 37.73
C ALA A 165 19.15 0.73 36.37
N PRO A 166 19.86 -0.35 36.00
CA PRO A 166 20.59 -0.41 34.75
C PRO A 166 19.65 -0.40 33.54
N ALA A 167 20.07 0.30 32.48
CA ALA A 167 19.31 0.45 31.25
C ALA A 167 19.13 -0.90 30.50
N PRO A 168 17.97 -1.11 29.84
CA PRO A 168 17.71 -2.31 29.08
C PRO A 168 18.66 -2.45 27.88
N LYS A 169 19.04 -3.69 27.57
CA LYS A 169 19.97 -4.01 26.48
C LYS A 169 19.32 -3.74 25.11
N PRO A 170 20.04 -3.15 24.14
CA PRO A 170 19.53 -2.92 22.79
C PRO A 170 19.10 -4.22 22.10
N ALA A 171 17.99 -4.14 21.35
CA ALA A 171 17.49 -5.25 20.55
C ALA A 171 18.45 -5.61 19.40
N PRO A 172 18.56 -6.90 19.04
CA PRO A 172 19.41 -7.34 17.94
C PRO A 172 18.94 -6.77 16.59
N ALA A 173 19.91 -6.42 15.74
CA ALA A 173 19.65 -5.86 14.42
C ALA A 173 18.92 -6.87 13.49
N PRO A 174 18.02 -6.40 12.63
CA PRO A 174 17.29 -7.24 11.68
C PRO A 174 18.24 -7.92 10.68
N ALA A 175 17.89 -9.15 10.31
CA ALA A 175 18.66 -9.96 9.36
C ALA A 175 18.65 -9.34 7.94
N PRO A 176 19.76 -9.45 7.18
CA PRO A 176 19.84 -8.92 5.83
C PRO A 176 18.84 -9.60 4.88
N LYS A 177 18.23 -8.80 4.01
CA LYS A 177 17.24 -9.25 3.02
C LYS A 177 17.88 -10.22 2.01
N PRO A 178 17.18 -11.32 1.61
CA PRO A 178 17.65 -12.22 0.57
C PRO A 178 17.93 -11.52 -0.75
N ALA A 179 18.98 -11.95 -1.44
CA ALA A 179 19.35 -11.43 -2.75
C ALA A 179 18.27 -11.74 -3.81
N PRO A 180 18.05 -10.83 -4.78
CA PRO A 180 17.09 -11.06 -5.86
C PRO A 180 17.47 -12.26 -6.73
N ALA A 181 16.46 -13.00 -7.18
CA ALA A 181 16.62 -14.15 -8.05
C ALA A 181 17.21 -13.74 -9.42
N PRO A 182 18.04 -14.58 -10.04
CA PRO A 182 18.63 -14.31 -11.35
C PRO A 182 17.54 -14.19 -12.44
N ALA A 183 17.75 -13.26 -13.38
CA ALA A 183 16.83 -13.02 -14.47
C ALA A 183 16.69 -14.25 -15.39
N PRO A 184 15.49 -14.48 -15.96
CA PRO A 184 15.26 -15.58 -16.89
C PRO A 184 16.11 -15.45 -18.16
N ALA A 185 16.61 -16.57 -18.66
CA ALA A 185 17.43 -16.63 -19.86
C ALA A 185 16.65 -16.16 -21.10
N PRO A 186 17.31 -15.47 -22.05
CA PRO A 186 16.67 -15.00 -23.27
C PRO A 186 16.15 -16.17 -24.12
N LYS A 187 14.95 -15.97 -24.69
CA LYS A 187 14.28 -16.97 -25.53
C LYS A 187 15.11 -17.24 -26.80
N PRO A 188 15.22 -18.52 -27.25
CA PRO A 188 15.90 -18.86 -28.49
C PRO A 188 15.34 -18.10 -29.70
N ALA A 189 16.22 -17.67 -30.60
CA ALA A 189 15.85 -17.00 -31.83
C ALA A 189 14.95 -17.90 -32.72
N PRO A 190 13.95 -17.34 -33.41
CA PRO A 190 13.10 -18.10 -34.31
C PRO A 190 13.91 -18.73 -35.45
N ALA A 191 13.56 -19.97 -35.79
CA ALA A 191 14.18 -20.70 -36.88
C ALA A 191 13.96 -19.99 -38.24
N PRO A 192 14.94 -20.04 -39.16
CA PRO A 192 14.81 -19.44 -40.48
C PRO A 192 13.64 -20.06 -41.25
N ALA A 193 12.93 -19.21 -41.99
CA ALA A 193 11.79 -19.61 -42.81
C ALA A 193 12.22 -20.64 -43.89
N PRO A 194 11.35 -21.63 -44.21
CA PRO A 194 11.63 -22.60 -45.24
C PRO A 194 11.78 -21.93 -46.61
N ALA A 195 12.77 -22.38 -47.38
CA ALA A 195 13.03 -21.89 -48.73
C ALA A 195 11.82 -22.11 -49.67
N PRO A 196 11.55 -21.17 -50.59
CA PRO A 196 10.47 -21.31 -51.56
C PRO A 196 10.67 -22.57 -52.41
N LYS A 197 9.57 -23.30 -52.59
CA LYS A 197 9.52 -24.52 -53.40
C LYS A 197 9.73 -24.17 -54.88
N PRO A 198 10.52 -24.95 -55.64
CA PRO A 198 10.77 -24.67 -57.05
C PRO A 198 9.45 -24.62 -57.84
N GLU A 199 9.24 -23.53 -58.58
CA GLU A 199 8.17 -23.43 -59.56
C GLU A 199 8.38 -24.48 -60.67
N LYS A 200 7.29 -25.18 -61.00
CA LYS A 200 7.23 -26.18 -62.05
C LYS A 200 7.58 -25.52 -63.39
N PRO A 201 8.50 -26.06 -64.21
CA PRO A 201 8.83 -25.49 -65.51
C PRO A 201 7.60 -25.39 -66.41
N ALA A 202 7.50 -24.26 -67.11
CA ALA A 202 6.48 -23.98 -68.12
C ALA A 202 6.39 -25.12 -69.15
N GLU A 203 5.16 -25.54 -69.43
CA GLU A 203 4.88 -26.52 -70.48
C GLU A 203 5.32 -25.97 -71.84
N LYS A 204 6.09 -26.81 -72.53
CA LYS A 204 6.63 -26.64 -73.88
C LYS A 204 5.51 -26.32 -74.89
N PRO A 205 5.69 -25.36 -75.82
CA PRO A 205 4.72 -25.11 -76.88
C PRO A 205 4.50 -26.35 -77.76
N ALA A 206 3.24 -26.68 -78.01
CA ALA A 206 2.82 -27.77 -78.89
C ALA A 206 3.31 -27.53 -80.34
N PRO A 207 3.75 -28.58 -81.07
CA PRO A 207 4.23 -28.46 -82.45
C PRO A 207 3.08 -28.17 -83.43
N ALA A 208 3.38 -27.32 -84.41
CA ALA A 208 2.49 -26.85 -85.46
C ALA A 208 1.81 -27.98 -86.25
N LEU A 209 0.48 -27.90 -86.37
CA LEU A 209 -0.32 -28.74 -87.26
C LEU A 209 -0.11 -28.31 -88.71
N LYS A 210 0.23 -29.28 -89.56
CA LYS A 210 0.34 -29.14 -91.02
C LYS A 210 -1.08 -29.02 -91.64
N PRO A 211 -1.21 -28.33 -92.79
CA PRO A 211 -2.51 -28.10 -93.43
C PRO A 211 -3.04 -29.37 -94.11
N GLU A 212 -4.27 -29.75 -93.79
CA GLU A 212 -5.05 -30.71 -94.57
C GLU A 212 -5.69 -30.03 -95.78
N THR A 213 -5.64 -30.73 -96.92
CA THR A 213 -6.22 -30.35 -98.22
C THR A 213 -7.70 -30.77 -98.31
N PRO A 214 -8.46 -30.24 -99.28
CA PRO A 214 -9.87 -29.93 -99.11
C PRO A 214 -10.80 -31.10 -99.45
N LYS A 215 -11.96 -31.14 -98.78
CA LYS A 215 -13.16 -31.85 -99.28
C LYS A 215 -14.32 -30.86 -99.36
N THR A 216 -14.65 -30.49 -100.62
CA THR A 216 -16.01 -30.43 -101.19
C THR A 216 -17.15 -30.45 -100.16
N GLY A 217 -17.96 -29.40 -99.98
CA GLY A 217 -18.87 -28.83 -100.98
C GLY A 217 -20.20 -29.60 -100.99
N TRP A 218 -21.33 -28.89 -100.89
CA TRP A 218 -22.76 -29.35 -100.86
C TRP A 218 -23.29 -29.73 -99.45
N LYS A 219 -24.41 -29.26 -98.89
CA LYS A 219 -25.67 -28.58 -99.30
C LYS A 219 -26.16 -27.73 -98.09
N GLN A 220 -26.61 -26.48 -98.24
CA GLN A 220 -28.02 -26.04 -98.42
C GLN A 220 -29.10 -26.73 -97.56
N GLU A 221 -29.63 -26.00 -96.58
CA GLU A 221 -31.00 -26.09 -96.03
C GLU A 221 -31.28 -24.77 -95.27
N ASN A 222 -31.87 -23.74 -95.90
CA ASN A 222 -33.27 -23.31 -95.77
C ASN A 222 -33.91 -23.76 -94.44
N GLY A 223 -34.26 -22.90 -93.49
CA GLY A 223 -35.04 -21.69 -93.68
C GLY A 223 -36.52 -22.04 -93.69
N MET A 224 -37.14 -22.13 -92.51
CA MET A 224 -38.54 -21.84 -92.17
C MET A 224 -38.76 -22.00 -90.67
#